data_AF-A0A835V4N6-F1
#
_entry.id   AF-A0A835V4N6-F1
#
_cell.length_a   1.000
_cell.length_b   1.000
_cell.length_c   1.000
_cell.angle_alpha   90.00
_cell.angle_beta   90.00
_cell.angle_gamma   90.00
#
_symmetry.space_group_name_H-M   'P 1'
#
loop_
_entity.id
_entity.type
_entity.pdbx_description
1 polymer ?
#
loop_
_entity_poly.entity_id
_entity_poly.type
_entity_poly.pdbx_seq_one_letter_code
_entity_poly.pdbx_strand_id
1 'polypeptide(L)'
;MDTQFSSSFHCALKCRLCSWPTPRLPIRSIRVLCTKSSGSMSSLPAILRSIGSWADAVKEGGVLKHRSLYTPENWRVHRSSSRHLRHVLTSLSSRVILSLVPPVSIFTSFAAVLSLYNSAVIYRWIPEFFPLMHASSLPYQLTAPALALLLVFRTEASYGRFVEGKKAWMSVVATVSEMAGLLMSTMATVRGGVVEGGQ
;
A
#
# COMPACT_ATOMS: atom_id res chain seq x y z
N MET A 1 54.99 -14.10 -33.94
CA MET A 1 53.72 -14.86 -33.83
C MET A 1 53.14 -14.45 -32.51
N ASP A 2 52.50 -13.28 -32.51
CA ASP A 2 52.27 -12.48 -31.32
C ASP A 2 50.78 -12.37 -31.06
N THR A 3 50.40 -12.82 -29.86
CA THR A 3 49.07 -12.79 -29.30
C THR A 3 48.72 -11.37 -28.83
N GLN A 4 47.81 -10.71 -29.55
CA GLN A 4 47.20 -9.43 -29.12
C GLN A 4 45.79 -9.70 -28.59
N PHE A 5 45.67 -9.55 -27.27
CA PHE A 5 44.42 -9.45 -26.53
C PHE A 5 43.92 -8.00 -26.67
N SER A 6 42.78 -7.78 -27.33
CA SER A 6 42.15 -6.45 -27.40
C SER A 6 40.68 -6.52 -27.02
N SER A 7 40.39 -5.77 -25.96
CA SER A 7 39.09 -5.46 -25.36
C SER A 7 38.13 -4.83 -26.35
N SER A 8 36.88 -5.27 -26.35
CA SER A 8 35.73 -4.41 -26.69
C SER A 8 34.42 -5.03 -26.19
N PHE A 9 34.12 -4.76 -24.92
CA PHE A 9 32.76 -4.82 -24.40
C PHE A 9 31.95 -3.66 -25.00
N HIS A 10 31.30 -3.89 -26.15
CA HIS A 10 30.26 -2.99 -26.62
C HIS A 10 28.90 -3.40 -26.06
N CYS A 11 28.58 -2.76 -24.94
CA CYS A 11 27.27 -2.65 -24.33
C CYS A 11 26.28 -2.04 -25.34
N ALA A 12 25.52 -2.88 -26.04
CA ALA A 12 24.39 -2.46 -26.87
C ALA A 12 23.10 -2.47 -26.06
N LEU A 13 23.06 -1.71 -24.95
CA LEU A 13 21.82 -1.41 -24.24
C LEU A 13 21.09 -0.30 -25.01
N LYS A 14 20.34 -0.70 -26.04
CA LYS A 14 19.42 0.19 -26.76
C LYS A 14 18.26 0.54 -25.82
N CYS A 15 18.46 1.58 -25.01
CA CYS A 15 17.45 2.21 -24.17
C CYS A 15 16.28 2.70 -25.02
N ARG A 16 15.22 1.88 -25.15
CA ARG A 16 13.88 2.37 -25.48
C ARG A 16 13.28 3.03 -24.25
N LEU A 17 13.88 4.14 -23.84
CA LEU A 17 13.40 4.97 -22.74
C LEU A 17 12.60 6.15 -23.33
N CYS A 18 11.53 5.88 -24.08
CA CYS A 18 10.57 6.89 -24.55
C CYS A 18 9.29 6.21 -25.07
N SER A 19 8.40 5.82 -24.16
CA SER A 19 6.94 5.81 -24.38
C SER A 19 6.24 5.31 -23.12
N TRP A 20 6.48 5.97 -21.98
CA TRP A 20 5.51 5.89 -20.90
C TRP A 20 4.35 6.79 -21.30
N PRO A 21 3.11 6.29 -21.42
CA PRO A 21 1.96 7.16 -21.49
C PRO A 21 1.93 7.94 -20.18
N THR A 22 2.26 9.22 -20.23
CA THR A 22 2.04 10.15 -19.13
C THR A 22 0.57 10.03 -18.71
N PRO A 23 0.26 9.64 -17.46
CA PRO A 23 -1.11 9.76 -16.98
C PRO A 23 -1.45 11.25 -17.03
N ARG A 24 -2.38 11.63 -17.91
CA ARG A 24 -3.01 12.94 -17.87
C ARG A 24 -3.80 12.99 -16.57
N LEU A 25 -3.14 13.45 -15.51
CA LEU A 25 -3.84 13.93 -14.32
C LEU A 25 -4.82 14.99 -14.82
N PRO A 26 -6.13 14.91 -14.55
CA PRO A 26 -6.95 16.08 -14.66
C PRO A 26 -6.36 17.06 -13.65
N ILE A 27 -5.67 18.07 -14.17
CA ILE A 27 -5.32 19.29 -13.44
C ILE A 27 -6.67 19.94 -13.13
N ARG A 28 -7.37 19.40 -12.11
CA ARG A 28 -8.33 20.20 -11.36
C ARG A 28 -7.45 21.21 -10.66
N SER A 29 -7.44 22.41 -11.25
CA SER A 29 -6.95 23.64 -10.65
C SER A 29 -7.16 23.58 -9.15
N ILE A 30 -6.09 23.30 -8.40
CA ILE A 30 -6.03 23.65 -7.01
C ILE A 30 -6.11 25.17 -7.07
N ARG A 31 -7.32 25.71 -6.93
CA ARG A 31 -7.52 27.13 -6.70
C ARG A 31 -7.01 27.32 -5.27
N VAL A 32 -5.68 27.40 -5.15
CA VAL A 32 -5.00 27.87 -3.95
C VAL A 32 -5.51 29.29 -3.80
N LEU A 33 -6.54 29.46 -2.97
CA LEU A 33 -6.86 30.77 -2.44
C LEU A 33 -5.63 31.17 -1.63
N CYS A 34 -4.75 31.95 -2.26
CA CYS A 34 -3.76 32.75 -1.58
C CYS A 34 -4.52 33.71 -0.65
N THR A 35 -4.75 33.30 0.59
CA THR A 35 -4.99 34.24 1.67
C THR A 35 -3.63 34.63 2.24
N LYS A 36 -3.24 35.88 1.92
CA LYS A 36 -2.22 36.73 2.54
C LYS A 36 -1.21 36.06 3.47
N SER A 37 0.06 36.15 3.05
CA SER A 37 1.23 36.23 3.91
C SER A 37 1.00 37.17 5.09
N SER A 38 0.96 36.61 6.30
CA SER A 38 1.36 37.25 7.55
C SER A 38 2.10 36.17 8.32
N GLY A 39 3.33 36.45 8.75
CA GLY A 39 4.29 35.49 9.31
C GLY A 39 3.82 34.81 10.60
N SER A 40 2.93 33.84 10.48
CA SER A 40 2.58 32.93 11.56
C SER A 40 3.30 31.61 11.30
N MET A 41 4.35 31.38 12.09
CA MET A 41 5.05 30.11 12.18
C MET A 41 4.00 29.00 12.28
N SER A 42 3.79 28.25 11.20
CA SER A 42 2.76 27.22 11.13
C SER A 42 2.96 26.29 12.31
N SER A 43 2.02 26.32 13.25
CA SER A 43 2.15 25.57 14.50
C SER A 43 2.32 24.09 14.16
N LEU A 44 3.23 23.40 14.87
CA LEU A 44 3.42 21.94 14.76
C LEU A 44 2.10 21.15 14.66
N PRO A 45 1.02 21.46 15.43
CA PRO A 45 -0.26 20.79 15.27
C PRO A 45 -0.92 20.99 13.89
N ALA A 46 -0.75 22.14 13.24
CA ALA A 46 -1.26 22.38 11.90
C ALA A 46 -0.56 21.51 10.85
N ILE A 47 0.76 21.34 10.98
CA ILE A 47 1.56 20.47 10.11
C ILE A 47 1.14 19.01 10.29
N LEU A 48 1.01 18.55 11.54
CA LEU A 48 0.57 17.19 11.84
C LEU A 48 -0.86 16.91 11.35
N ARG A 49 -1.77 17.88 11.47
CA ARG A 49 -3.13 17.75 10.93
C ARG A 49 -3.13 17.68 9.41
N SER A 50 -2.27 18.47 8.75
CA SER A 50 -2.13 18.43 7.30
C SER A 50 -1.65 17.06 6.81
N ILE A 51 -0.68 16.45 7.49
CA ILE A 51 -0.15 15.12 7.14
C ILE A 51 -1.22 14.03 7.28
N GLY A 52 -2.02 14.10 8.35
CA GLY A 52 -3.15 13.18 8.57
C GLY A 52 -4.21 13.32 7.48
N SER A 53 -4.65 14.55 7.24
CA SER A 53 -5.69 14.83 6.22
C SER A 53 -5.25 14.45 4.80
N TRP A 54 -3.96 14.62 4.48
CA TRP A 54 -3.40 14.15 3.22
C TRP A 54 -3.42 12.62 3.12
N ALA A 55 -2.98 11.92 4.17
CA ALA A 55 -2.98 10.47 4.20
C ALA A 55 -4.40 9.89 4.04
N ASP A 56 -5.39 10.52 4.67
CA ASP A 56 -6.81 10.16 4.55
C ASP A 56 -7.35 10.43 3.13
N ALA A 57 -7.04 11.58 2.52
CA ALA A 57 -7.45 11.88 1.16
C ALA A 57 -6.88 10.87 0.14
N VAL A 58 -5.63 10.45 0.30
CA VAL A 58 -5.01 9.42 -0.56
C VAL A 58 -5.67 8.05 -0.33
N LYS A 59 -6.01 7.72 0.91
CA LYS A 59 -6.71 6.47 1.28
C LYS A 59 -8.09 6.38 0.63
N GLU A 60 -8.85 7.47 0.63
CA GLU A 60 -10.19 7.56 0.03
C GLU A 60 -10.16 7.52 -1.50
N GLY A 61 -9.17 8.14 -2.13
CA GLY A 61 -9.00 8.13 -3.60
C GLY A 61 -8.86 6.73 -4.20
N GLY A 62 -8.46 5.72 -3.42
CA GLY A 62 -8.38 4.33 -3.84
C GLY A 62 -9.74 3.60 -3.90
N VAL A 63 -10.78 4.10 -3.20
CA VAL A 63 -12.13 3.51 -3.22
C VAL A 63 -12.83 3.80 -4.55
N LEU A 64 -12.57 4.97 -5.13
CA LEU A 64 -13.18 5.43 -6.38
C LEU A 64 -12.57 4.82 -7.64
N LYS A 65 -11.47 4.05 -7.51
CA LYS A 65 -10.81 3.44 -8.67
C LYS A 65 -11.57 2.19 -9.13
N HIS A 66 -12.23 2.30 -10.28
CA HIS A 66 -12.81 1.17 -10.99
C HIS A 66 -11.72 0.15 -11.38
N ARG A 67 -11.89 -1.12 -11.00
CA ARG A 67 -10.97 -2.19 -11.39
C ARG A 67 -11.16 -2.51 -12.87
N SER A 68 -10.18 -2.14 -13.70
CA SER A 68 -10.17 -2.52 -15.11
C SER A 68 -9.91 -4.02 -15.27
N LEU A 69 -10.56 -4.64 -16.26
CA LEU A 69 -10.29 -6.03 -16.64
C LEU A 69 -8.86 -6.21 -17.13
N TYR A 70 -8.33 -7.41 -16.90
CA TYR A 70 -6.93 -7.71 -17.15
C TYR A 70 -6.67 -7.97 -18.64
N THR A 71 -5.85 -7.14 -19.28
CA THR A 71 -5.56 -7.24 -20.73
C THR A 71 -4.36 -8.14 -21.03
N PRO A 72 -4.20 -8.64 -22.27
CA PRO A 72 -3.02 -9.40 -22.70
C PRO A 72 -1.69 -8.68 -22.44
N GLU A 73 -1.69 -7.36 -22.53
CA GLU A 73 -0.50 -6.54 -22.21
C GLU A 73 -0.17 -6.58 -20.71
N ASN A 74 -1.18 -6.63 -19.84
CA ASN A 74 -0.97 -6.82 -18.40
C ASN A 74 -0.32 -8.18 -18.11
N TRP A 75 -0.67 -9.23 -18.86
CA TRP A 75 -0.02 -10.56 -18.74
C TRP A 75 1.46 -10.53 -19.11
N ARG A 76 1.84 -9.69 -20.10
CA ARG A 76 3.24 -9.51 -20.49
C ARG A 76 4.03 -8.79 -19.39
N VAL A 77 3.45 -7.74 -18.81
CA VAL A 77 4.03 -7.03 -17.65
C VAL A 77 4.17 -7.95 -16.44
N HIS A 78 3.20 -8.84 -16.22
CA HIS A 78 3.25 -9.84 -15.14
C HIS A 78 4.46 -10.75 -15.29
N ARG A 79 4.80 -11.22 -16.49
CA ARG A 79 5.95 -12.12 -16.73
C ARG A 79 7.32 -11.48 -16.49
N SER A 80 7.40 -10.17 -16.29
CA SER A 80 8.68 -9.50 -16.02
C SER A 80 9.30 -9.92 -14.67
N SER A 81 10.61 -10.15 -14.65
CA SER A 81 11.34 -10.54 -13.42
C SER A 81 11.34 -9.42 -12.36
N SER A 82 11.22 -8.16 -12.77
CA SER A 82 11.06 -7.00 -11.87
C SER A 82 9.70 -6.93 -11.18
N ARG A 83 8.82 -7.94 -11.38
CA ARG A 83 7.52 -8.06 -10.72
C ARG A 83 7.63 -7.89 -9.20
N HIS A 84 8.56 -8.60 -8.55
CA HIS A 84 8.65 -8.64 -7.10
C HIS A 84 9.01 -7.26 -6.53
N LEU A 85 10.02 -6.61 -7.09
CA LEU A 85 10.39 -5.25 -6.70
C LEU A 85 9.26 -4.25 -6.95
N ARG A 86 8.59 -4.34 -8.11
CA ARG A 86 7.44 -3.49 -8.40
C ARG A 86 6.33 -3.71 -7.40
N HIS A 87 6.00 -4.95 -7.06
CA HIS A 87 4.96 -5.24 -6.08
C HIS A 87 5.36 -4.81 -4.67
N VAL A 88 6.61 -4.95 -4.27
CA VAL A 88 7.09 -4.42 -2.98
C VAL A 88 6.94 -2.91 -2.96
N LEU A 89 7.47 -2.19 -3.95
CA LEU A 89 7.37 -0.72 -4.04
C LEU A 89 5.90 -0.24 -4.15
N THR A 90 5.06 -0.97 -4.88
CA THR A 90 3.63 -0.63 -4.99
C THR A 90 2.89 -0.98 -3.70
N SER A 91 3.28 -2.03 -3.00
CA SER A 91 2.71 -2.39 -1.69
C SER A 91 3.09 -1.38 -0.63
N LEU A 92 4.30 -0.80 -0.69
CA LEU A 92 4.71 0.35 0.13
C LEU A 92 3.80 1.58 -0.05
N SER A 93 3.14 1.72 -1.21
CA SER A 93 2.13 2.75 -1.45
C SER A 93 0.69 2.35 -1.07
N SER A 94 0.50 1.20 -0.41
CA SER A 94 -0.81 0.70 -0.01
C SER A 94 -1.46 1.56 1.08
N ARG A 95 -2.80 1.53 1.15
CA ARG A 95 -3.60 2.18 2.19
C ARG A 95 -3.10 1.90 3.60
N VAL A 96 -2.62 0.68 3.85
CA VAL A 96 -2.09 0.29 5.17
C VAL A 96 -0.85 1.10 5.48
N ILE A 97 0.12 1.17 4.56
CA ILE A 97 1.39 1.86 4.81
C ILE A 97 1.19 3.38 4.82
N LEU A 98 0.30 3.91 3.99
CA LEU A 98 -0.12 5.31 4.05
C LEU A 98 -0.79 5.64 5.39
N SER A 99 -1.61 4.73 5.94
CA SER A 99 -2.20 4.92 7.28
C SER A 99 -1.19 4.82 8.42
N LEU A 100 -0.03 4.20 8.18
CA LEU A 100 1.08 4.16 9.13
C LEU A 100 1.94 5.44 9.07
N VAL A 101 1.85 6.25 8.02
CA VAL A 101 2.67 7.47 7.88
C VAL A 101 2.44 8.46 9.03
N PRO A 102 1.19 8.81 9.43
CA PRO A 102 0.96 9.73 10.55
C PRO A 102 1.60 9.26 11.87
N PRO A 103 1.34 8.05 12.40
CA PRO A 103 1.94 7.62 13.67
C PRO A 103 3.47 7.49 13.59
N VAL A 104 4.02 6.99 12.47
CA VAL A 104 5.47 6.87 12.29
C VAL A 104 6.14 8.25 12.25
N SER A 105 5.52 9.23 11.58
CA SER A 105 6.08 10.59 11.47
C SER A 105 6.25 11.28 12.83
N ILE A 106 5.29 11.09 13.74
CA ILE A 106 5.34 11.64 15.11
C ILE A 106 6.50 11.01 15.88
N PHE A 107 6.63 9.68 15.82
CA PHE A 107 7.70 8.97 16.51
C PHE A 107 9.09 9.33 15.96
N THR A 108 9.23 9.45 14.63
CA THR A 108 10.47 9.91 14.00
C THR A 108 10.82 11.34 14.37
N SER A 109 9.83 12.25 14.39
CA SER A 109 10.05 13.63 14.84
C SER A 109 10.50 13.68 16.30
N PHE A 110 9.89 12.88 17.17
CA PHE A 110 10.28 12.79 18.57
C PHE A 110 11.71 12.25 18.73
N ALA A 111 12.05 11.17 18.02
CA ALA A 111 13.39 10.61 18.02
C ALA A 111 14.44 11.60 17.49
N ALA A 112 14.11 12.38 16.45
CA ALA A 112 14.98 13.42 15.91
C ALA A 112 15.25 14.54 16.93
N VAL A 113 14.21 15.00 17.63
CA VAL A 113 14.35 15.99 18.72
C VAL A 113 15.24 15.45 19.83
N LEU A 114 15.03 14.19 20.23
CA LEU A 114 15.82 13.54 21.28
C LEU A 114 17.30 13.37 20.88
N SER A 115 17.56 13.00 19.63
CA SER A 115 18.90 12.87 19.08
C SER A 115 19.61 14.22 18.98
N LEU A 116 18.90 15.27 18.55
CA LEU A 116 19.43 16.62 18.48
C LEU A 116 19.74 17.17 19.88
N TYR A 117 18.86 16.93 20.86
CA TYR A 117 19.10 17.26 22.27
C TYR A 117 20.37 16.59 22.80
N ASN A 118 20.46 15.26 22.65
CA ASN A 118 21.62 14.50 23.15
C ASN A 118 22.92 14.94 22.45
N SER A 119 22.86 15.28 21.16
CA SER A 119 24.02 15.84 20.43
C SER A 119 24.43 17.20 20.97
N ALA A 120 23.47 18.11 21.21
CA ALA A 120 23.75 19.46 21.72
C ALA A 120 24.37 19.43 23.13
N VAL A 121 23.98 18.47 23.99
CA VAL A 121 24.58 18.24 25.31
C VAL A 121 26.04 17.79 25.17
N ILE A 122 26.34 16.86 24.24
CA ILE A 122 27.71 16.37 24.00
C ILE A 122 28.63 17.47 23.48
N TYR A 123 28.15 18.32 22.57
CA TYR A 123 28.91 19.45 22.03
C TYR A 123 29.02 20.65 23.00
N ARG A 124 28.54 20.52 24.25
CA ARG A 124 28.53 21.56 25.28
C ARG A 124 27.88 22.88 24.83
N TRP A 125 26.90 22.81 23.93
CA TRP A 125 26.10 23.98 23.54
C TRP A 125 25.13 24.40 24.65
N ILE A 126 24.85 23.51 25.61
CA ILE A 126 23.88 23.69 26.69
C ILE A 126 24.65 23.60 28.04
N PRO A 127 24.27 24.38 29.07
CA PRO A 127 24.91 24.33 30.38
C PRO A 127 24.85 22.93 31.00
N GLU A 128 25.88 22.57 31.78
CA GLU A 128 26.08 21.24 32.40
C GLU A 128 24.96 20.76 33.33
N PHE A 129 23.97 21.60 33.62
CA PHE A 129 22.82 21.26 34.46
C PHE A 129 21.91 20.17 33.84
N PHE A 130 21.96 19.97 32.52
CA PHE A 130 21.05 19.06 31.82
C PHE A 130 21.64 17.65 31.63
N PRO A 131 21.00 16.59 32.19
CA PRO A 131 21.47 15.21 32.04
C PRO A 131 21.15 14.62 30.66
N LEU A 132 21.96 13.63 30.25
CA LEU A 132 21.74 12.81 29.06
C LEU A 132 20.49 11.94 29.23
N MET A 133 19.60 11.95 28.23
CA MET A 133 18.39 11.13 28.26
C MET A 133 18.71 9.70 27.81
N HIS A 134 18.63 8.74 28.73
CA HIS A 134 18.83 7.31 28.46
C HIS A 134 17.60 6.50 28.89
N ALA A 135 17.16 5.57 28.05
CA ALA A 135 16.08 4.65 28.37
C ALA A 135 16.63 3.28 28.79
N SER A 136 16.01 2.64 29.78
CA SER A 136 16.37 1.28 30.20
C SER A 136 15.91 0.25 29.16
N SER A 137 16.76 -0.71 28.81
CA SER A 137 16.49 -1.76 27.81
C SER A 137 15.69 -2.95 28.37
N LEU A 138 15.60 -3.10 29.70
CA LEU A 138 14.89 -4.18 30.37
C LEU A 138 13.38 -4.27 30.04
N PRO A 139 12.60 -3.17 30.07
CA PRO A 139 11.18 -3.23 29.68
C PRO A 139 11.00 -3.62 28.21
N TYR A 140 11.93 -3.26 27.32
CA TYR A 140 11.86 -3.63 25.91
C TYR A 140 12.05 -5.13 25.70
N GLN A 141 12.98 -5.76 26.43
CA GLN A 141 13.23 -7.20 26.35
C GLN A 141 12.04 -8.04 26.83
N LEU A 142 11.36 -7.59 27.88
CA LEU A 142 10.22 -8.34 28.44
C LEU A 142 8.93 -8.13 27.63
N THR A 143 8.75 -6.96 27.02
CA THR A 143 7.52 -6.65 26.26
C THR A 143 7.54 -7.14 24.82
N ALA A 144 8.70 -7.20 24.17
CA ALA A 144 8.82 -7.69 22.79
C ALA A 144 8.18 -9.08 22.55
N PRO A 145 8.45 -10.13 23.35
CA PRO A 145 7.82 -11.44 23.16
C PRO A 145 6.31 -11.41 23.45
N ALA A 146 5.87 -10.65 24.46
CA ALA A 146 4.44 -10.48 24.75
C ALA A 146 3.70 -9.80 23.58
N LEU A 147 4.25 -8.73 23.01
CA LEU A 147 3.67 -8.06 21.84
C LEU A 147 3.66 -8.98 20.62
N ALA A 148 4.71 -9.79 20.41
CA ALA A 148 4.75 -10.76 19.32
C ALA A 148 3.65 -11.83 19.45
N LEU A 149 3.45 -12.39 20.66
CA LEU A 149 2.40 -13.36 20.93
C LEU A 149 0.98 -12.75 20.80
N LEU A 150 0.79 -11.53 21.28
CA LEU A 150 -0.47 -10.81 21.10
C LEU A 150 -0.75 -10.54 19.61
N LEU A 151 0.26 -10.19 18.83
CA LEU A 151 0.13 -9.95 17.39
C LEU A 151 -0.25 -11.23 16.65
N VAL A 152 0.41 -12.37 16.93
CA VAL A 152 0.07 -13.64 16.24
C VAL A 152 -1.34 -14.09 16.57
N PHE A 153 -1.77 -14.02 17.84
CA PHE A 153 -3.14 -14.36 18.21
C PHE A 153 -4.15 -13.41 17.59
N ARG A 154 -3.82 -12.12 17.48
CA ARG A 154 -4.65 -11.14 16.79
C ARG A 154 -4.77 -11.44 15.29
N THR A 155 -3.68 -11.84 14.63
CA THR A 155 -3.71 -12.17 13.20
C THR A 155 -4.44 -13.48 12.92
N GLU A 156 -4.30 -14.49 13.79
CA GLU A 156 -5.04 -15.75 13.69
C GLU A 156 -6.56 -15.54 13.82
N ALA A 157 -6.99 -14.79 14.84
CA ALA A 157 -8.40 -14.46 15.01
C ALA A 157 -8.97 -13.63 13.84
N SER A 158 -8.16 -12.70 13.31
CA SER A 158 -8.56 -11.90 12.15
C SER A 158 -8.65 -12.74 10.87
N TYR A 159 -7.74 -13.70 10.70
CA TYR A 159 -7.75 -14.62 9.56
C TYR A 159 -8.97 -15.55 9.61
N GLY A 160 -9.35 -16.05 10.79
CA GLY A 160 -10.56 -16.86 10.97
C GLY A 160 -11.82 -16.17 10.41
N ARG A 161 -12.06 -14.92 10.82
CA ARG A 161 -13.21 -14.12 10.32
C ARG A 161 -13.15 -13.87 8.81
N PHE A 162 -11.96 -13.66 8.26
CA PHE A 162 -11.79 -13.46 6.81
C PHE A 162 -12.15 -14.74 6.04
N VAL A 163 -11.71 -15.90 6.52
CA VAL A 163 -12.02 -17.20 5.90
C VAL A 163 -13.51 -17.51 5.98
N GLU A 164 -14.15 -17.25 7.11
CA GLU A 164 -15.61 -17.38 7.28
C GLU A 164 -16.37 -16.51 6.28
N GLY A 165 -15.98 -15.24 6.12
CA GLY A 165 -16.57 -14.35 5.14
C GLY A 165 -16.43 -14.87 3.70
N LYS A 166 -15.26 -15.40 3.34
CA LYS A 166 -15.04 -16.03 2.03
C LYS A 166 -15.93 -17.26 1.84
N LYS A 167 -16.07 -18.10 2.86
CA LYS A 167 -16.92 -19.30 2.82
C LYS A 167 -18.40 -18.92 2.59
N ALA A 168 -18.89 -17.89 3.28
CA ALA A 168 -20.25 -17.39 3.10
C ALA A 168 -20.47 -16.87 1.67
N TRP A 169 -19.53 -16.07 1.13
CA TRP A 169 -19.60 -15.59 -0.25
C TRP A 169 -19.62 -16.72 -1.27
N MET A 170 -18.74 -17.72 -1.11
CA MET A 170 -18.70 -18.88 -1.99
C MET A 170 -20.00 -19.71 -1.94
N SER A 171 -20.64 -19.80 -0.78
CA SER A 171 -21.95 -20.45 -0.64
C SER A 171 -23.03 -19.74 -1.46
N VAL A 172 -23.06 -18.41 -1.45
CA VAL A 172 -24.00 -17.62 -2.26
C VAL A 172 -23.75 -17.85 -3.76
N VAL A 173 -22.50 -17.87 -4.19
CA VAL A 173 -22.16 -18.15 -5.60
C VAL A 173 -22.60 -19.56 -6.01
N ALA A 174 -22.36 -20.56 -5.15
CA ALA A 174 -22.77 -21.93 -5.42
C ALA A 174 -24.29 -22.06 -5.52
N THR A 175 -25.04 -21.52 -4.55
CA THR A 175 -26.51 -21.57 -4.56
C THR A 175 -27.11 -20.91 -5.80
N VAL A 176 -26.59 -19.76 -6.23
CA VAL A 176 -27.04 -19.10 -7.48
C VAL A 176 -26.72 -19.96 -8.71
N SER A 177 -25.56 -20.61 -8.73
CA SER A 177 -25.18 -21.53 -9.82
C SER A 177 -26.11 -22.73 -9.90
N GLU A 178 -26.44 -23.34 -8.77
CA GLU A 178 -27.38 -24.46 -8.70
C GLU A 178 -28.78 -24.03 -9.15
N MET A 179 -29.27 -22.87 -8.69
CA MET A 179 -30.57 -22.32 -9.14
C MET A 179 -30.59 -22.05 -10.64
N ALA A 180 -29.52 -21.49 -11.20
CA ALA A 180 -29.40 -21.28 -12.64
C ALA A 180 -29.41 -22.61 -13.40
N GLY A 181 -28.71 -23.63 -12.91
CA GLY A 181 -28.72 -24.98 -13.48
C GLY A 181 -30.10 -25.62 -13.49
N LEU A 182 -30.84 -25.52 -12.37
CA LEU A 182 -32.22 -26.02 -12.28
C LEU A 182 -33.15 -25.30 -13.25
N LEU A 183 -33.07 -23.98 -13.37
CA LEU A 183 -33.89 -23.22 -14.31
C LEU A 183 -33.58 -23.61 -15.77
N MET A 184 -32.31 -23.74 -16.13
CA MET A 184 -31.87 -24.14 -17.46
C MET A 184 -32.32 -25.56 -17.83
N SER A 185 -32.26 -26.48 -16.86
CA SER A 185 -32.77 -27.85 -17.03
C SER A 185 -34.29 -27.85 -17.22
N THR A 186 -35.02 -27.13 -16.37
CA THR A 186 -36.49 -27.06 -16.43
C THR A 186 -36.96 -26.48 -17.76
N MET A 187 -36.37 -25.38 -18.24
CA MET A 187 -36.73 -24.80 -19.53
C MET A 187 -36.40 -25.72 -20.72
N ALA A 188 -35.34 -26.53 -20.63
CA ALA A 188 -34.99 -27.50 -21.66
C ALA A 188 -36.05 -28.61 -21.75
N THR A 189 -36.51 -29.11 -20.61
CA THR A 189 -37.59 -30.11 -20.53
C THR A 189 -38.92 -29.57 -21.06
N VAL A 190 -39.32 -28.35 -20.66
CA VAL A 190 -40.54 -27.71 -21.18
C VAL A 190 -40.48 -27.52 -22.70
N ARG A 191 -39.33 -27.07 -23.22
CA ARG A 191 -39.15 -26.91 -24.67
C ARG A 191 -39.21 -28.23 -25.42
N GLY A 192 -38.71 -29.33 -24.85
CA GLY A 192 -38.80 -30.67 -25.42
C GLY A 192 -40.24 -31.21 -25.44
N GLY A 193 -41.00 -31.02 -24.35
CA GLY A 193 -42.38 -31.50 -24.24
C GLY A 193 -43.37 -30.79 -25.18
N VAL A 194 -43.14 -29.52 -25.51
CA VAL A 194 -43.96 -28.77 -26.48
C VAL A 194 -43.81 -29.32 -27.92
N VAL A 195 -42.69 -29.97 -28.25
CA VAL A 195 -42.43 -30.51 -29.59
C VAL A 195 -43.13 -31.86 -29.82
N GLU A 196 -43.38 -32.66 -28.77
CA GLU A 196 -44.06 -33.96 -28.88
C GLU A 196 -45.59 -33.89 -28.75
N GLY A 197 -46.15 -32.82 -28.18
CA GLY A 197 -47.62 -32.67 -28.00
C GLY A 197 -48.39 -32.02 -29.16
N GLY A 198 -47.72 -31.75 -30.29
CA GLY A 198 -48.27 -31.01 -31.44
C GLY A 198 -48.54 -31.83 -32.69
N GLN A 199 -48.64 -33.16 -32.57
CA GLN A 199 -48.98 -34.08 -33.67
C GLN A 199 -50.40 -34.63 -33.54
#